data_AF-A0A2C4K165-F1
#
_entry.id   AF-A0A2C4K165-F1
#
_cell.length_a   1.000
_cell.length_b   1.000
_cell.length_c   1.000
_cell.angle_alpha   90.00
_cell.angle_beta   90.00
_cell.angle_gamma   90.00
#
_symmetry.space_group_name_H-M   'P 1'
#
loop_
_entity.id
_entity.type
_entity.pdbx_description
1 polymer ?
#
loop_
_entity_poly.entity_id
_entity_poly.type
_entity_poly.pdbx_seq_one_letter_code
_entity_poly.pdbx_strand_id
1 'polypeptide(L)' 'MSKNDLLRLAGVIFFIFSVQGILRSLINMFLGHSLVFNLFHLSSPISLIIYVVLFVLGILLVVKTKPFNK' A
#
# COMPACT_ATOMS: atom_id res chain seq x y z
N MET A 1 22.25 -4.49 -7.47
CA MET A 1 20.80 -4.76 -7.51
C MET A 1 20.28 -4.37 -8.88
N SER A 2 19.59 -5.26 -9.59
CA SER A 2 19.16 -4.98 -10.97
C SER A 2 17.99 -3.99 -10.99
N LYS A 3 17.75 -3.32 -12.12
CA LYS A 3 16.58 -2.44 -12.31
C LYS A 3 15.26 -3.17 -12.05
N ASN A 4 15.19 -4.46 -12.39
CA ASN A 4 14.04 -5.31 -12.09
C ASN A 4 13.82 -5.49 -10.59
N ASP A 5 14.89 -5.79 -9.84
CA ASP A 5 14.81 -5.99 -8.39
C ASP A 5 14.37 -4.71 -7.68
N LEU A 6 14.82 -3.55 -8.17
CA LEU A 6 14.43 -2.26 -7.62
C LEU A 6 12.95 -1.93 -7.85
N LEU A 7 12.44 -2.21 -9.05
CA LEU A 7 11.01 -2.07 -9.36
C LEU A 7 10.15 -3.03 -8.54
N ARG A 8 10.61 -4.28 -8.37
CA ARG A 8 9.91 -5.27 -7.54
C ARG A 8 9.89 -4.85 -6.08
N LEU A 9 11.02 -4.39 -5.55
CA LEU A 9 11.10 -3.90 -4.17
C LEU A 9 10.18 -2.71 -3.96
N ALA A 10 10.17 -1.73 -4.87
CA ALA A 10 9.26 -0.60 -4.81
C ALA A 10 7.78 -1.06 -4.80
N GLY A 11 7.44 -2.03 -5.65
CA GLY A 11 6.10 -2.63 -5.68
C GLY A 11 5.72 -3.29 -4.35
N VAL A 12 6.63 -4.06 -3.75
CA VAL A 12 6.43 -4.68 -2.43
C VAL A 12 6.23 -3.61 -1.35
N ILE A 13 7.03 -2.54 -1.36
CA ILE A 13 6.90 -1.45 -0.38
C ILE A 13 5.54 -0.76 -0.52
N PHE A 14 5.10 -0.42 -1.74
CA PHE A 14 3.79 0.19 -1.96
C PHE A 14 2.64 -0.73 -1.52
N PHE A 15 2.76 -2.03 -1.78
CA PHE A 15 1.80 -3.02 -1.33
C PHE A 15 1.72 -3.09 0.20
N ILE A 16 2.84 -3.25 0.89
CA ILE A 16 2.86 -3.34 2.36
C ILE A 16 2.32 -2.06 2.98
N PHE A 17 2.77 -0.90 2.50
CA PHE A 17 2.35 0.39 3.03
C PHE A 17 0.85 0.63 2.88
N SER A 18 0.28 0.32 1.70
CA SER A 18 -1.15 0.45 1.45
C SER A 18 -1.99 -0.53 2.29
N VAL A 19 -1.59 -1.79 2.38
CA VAL A 19 -2.27 -2.79 3.21
C VAL A 19 -2.26 -2.38 4.67
N GLN A 20 -1.13 -1.91 5.20
CA GLN A 20 -1.05 -1.44 6.59
C GLN A 20 -1.99 -0.26 6.86
N GLY A 21 -2.02 0.73 5.96
CA GLY A 21 -2.91 1.88 6.07
C GLY A 21 -4.39 1.49 6.13
N ILE A 22 -4.81 0.61 5.21
CA ILE A 22 -6.20 0.13 5.13
C ILE A 22 -6.54 -0.73 6.34
N LEU A 23 -5.68 -1.70 6.68
CA LEU A 23 -5.93 -2.65 7.75
C LEU A 23 -6.00 -1.96 9.11
N ARG A 24 -5.17 -0.95 9.37
CA ARG A 24 -5.23 -0.15 10.59
C ARG A 24 -6.60 0.51 10.76
N SER A 25 -7.11 1.15 9.71
CA SER A 25 -8.42 1.79 9.74
C SER A 25 -9.56 0.79 9.96
N LEU A 26 -9.45 -0.40 9.36
CA LEU A 26 -10.41 -1.50 9.58
C LEU A 26 -10.37 -2.02 11.02
N ILE A 27 -9.17 -2.28 11.57
CA ILE A 27 -9.01 -2.71 12.97
C ILE A 27 -9.61 -1.68 13.93
N ASN A 28 -9.31 -0.40 13.74
CA ASN A 28 -9.88 0.66 14.56
C ASN A 28 -11.41 0.69 14.51
N MET A 29 -12.01 0.43 13.35
CA MET A 29 -13.46 0.30 13.22
C MET A 29 -14.01 -0.87 14.04
N PHE A 30 -13.36 -2.04 14.00
CA PHE A 30 -13.75 -3.19 14.83
C PHE A 30 -13.60 -2.93 16.33
N LEU A 31 -12.71 -2.03 16.74
CA LEU A 31 -12.54 -1.58 18.12
C LEU A 31 -13.55 -0.49 18.53
N GLY A 32 -14.52 -0.15 17.67
CA GLY A 32 -15.58 0.81 17.97
C GLY A 32 -15.23 2.27 17.67
N HIS A 33 -14.10 2.55 17.00
CA HIS A 33 -13.77 3.89 16.53
C HIS A 33 -14.35 4.17 15.14
N SER A 34 -14.48 5.45 14.80
CA SER A 34 -14.87 5.87 13.45
C SER A 34 -13.87 5.38 12.39
N LEU A 35 -14.36 4.94 11.24
CA LEU A 35 -13.54 4.53 10.10
C LEU A 35 -12.85 5.76 9.49
N VAL A 36 -11.60 5.99 9.89
CA VAL A 36 -10.78 7.11 9.43
C VAL A 36 -9.50 6.59 8.82
N PHE A 37 -9.23 7.00 7.57
CA PHE A 37 -7.97 6.76 6.89
C PHE A 37 -7.09 7.98 7.07
N ASN A 38 -5.89 7.79 7.62
CA ASN A 38 -4.95 8.90 7.84
C ASN A 38 -3.67 8.63 7.06
N LEU A 39 -3.32 9.56 6.18
CA LEU A 39 -2.07 9.57 5.45
C LEU A 39 -1.48 10.99 5.49
N PHE A 40 -0.39 11.20 6.22
CA PHE A 40 0.37 12.47 6.27
C PHE A 40 -0.49 13.75 6.29
N HIS A 41 -1.50 13.79 7.18
CA HIS A 41 -2.42 14.94 7.35
C HIS A 41 -3.44 15.18 6.23
N LEU A 42 -3.57 14.27 5.26
CA LEU A 42 -4.61 14.35 4.23
C LEU A 42 -5.98 13.97 4.80
N SER A 43 -7.04 14.43 4.12
CA SER A 43 -8.41 14.03 4.46
C SER A 43 -8.62 12.53 4.26
N SER A 44 -9.57 11.96 5.01
CA SER A 44 -9.85 10.52 4.99
C SER A 44 -10.19 9.97 3.59
N PRO A 45 -11.06 10.63 2.79
CA PRO A 45 -11.35 10.15 1.43
C PRO A 45 -10.12 10.17 0.51
N ILE A 46 -9.30 11.22 0.58
CA ILE A 46 -8.09 11.34 -0.23
C ILE A 46 -7.07 10.29 0.20
N SER A 47 -6.89 10.08 1.50
CA SER A 47 -6.01 9.05 2.05
C SER A 47 -6.39 7.66 1.56
N LEU A 48 -7.69 7.34 1.57
CA LEU A 48 -8.21 6.07 1.04
C LEU A 48 -7.89 5.91 -0.45
N ILE A 49 -8.16 6.92 -1.26
CA ILE A 49 -7.86 6.89 -2.71
C ILE A 49 -6.37 6.61 -2.93
N ILE A 50 -5.48 7.28 -2.19
CA ILE A 50 -4.04 7.07 -2.32
C ILE A 50 -3.66 5.66 -1.90
N TYR A 51 -4.19 5.14 -0.80
CA TYR A 51 -3.93 3.76 -0.38
C TYR A 51 -4.37 2.76 -1.45
N VAL A 52 -5.54 2.93 -2.05
CA VAL A 52 -6.03 2.05 -3.14
C VAL A 52 -5.14 2.15 -4.38
N VAL A 53 -4.71 3.36 -4.77
CA VAL A 53 -3.81 3.55 -5.92
C VAL A 53 -2.45 2.88 -5.66
N LEU A 54 -1.87 3.09 -4.48
CA LEU A 54 -0.61 2.44 -4.09
C LEU A 54 -0.73 0.92 -4.03
N PHE A 55 -1.88 0.40 -3.60
CA PHE A 55 -2.15 -1.04 -3.59
C PHE A 55 -2.15 -1.62 -5.01
N VAL A 56 -2.90 -1.00 -5.93
CA VAL A 56 -2.98 -1.43 -7.33
C VAL A 56 -1.62 -1.33 -8.01
N LEU A 57 -0.90 -0.21 -7.82
CA LEU A 57 0.45 -0.03 -8.36
C LEU A 57 1.44 -1.04 -7.77
N GLY A 58 1.36 -1.31 -6.47
CA GLY A 58 2.20 -2.30 -5.79
C GLY A 58 2.02 -3.69 -6.39
N ILE A 59 0.76 -4.15 -6.53
CA ILE A 59 0.44 -5.43 -7.17
C ILE A 59 0.94 -5.46 -8.62
N LEU A 60 0.65 -4.41 -9.40
CA LEU A 60 1.03 -4.34 -10.80
C LEU A 60 2.55 -4.48 -10.96
N LEU A 61 3.33 -3.75 -10.16
CA LEU A 61 4.79 -3.81 -10.19
C LEU A 61 5.32 -5.19 -9.80
N VAL A 62 4.77 -5.82 -8.75
CA VAL A 62 5.18 -7.17 -8.32
C VAL A 62 4.85 -8.23 -9.37
N VAL A 63 3.69 -8.13 -10.01
CA VAL A 63 3.23 -9.09 -11.05
C VAL A 63 4.00 -8.91 -12.36
N LYS A 64 4.33 -7.67 -12.73
CA LYS A 64 5.05 -7.38 -13.99
C LYS A 64 6.57 -7.57 -13.90
N THR A 65 7.13 -7.64 -12.70
CA THR A 65 8.57 -7.85 -12.50
C THR A 65 8.90 -9.32 -12.33
N LYS A 66 10.10 -9.71 -12.76
CA LYS A 66 10.63 -11.07 -12.51
C LYS A 66 10.93 -11.25 -11.02
N PRO A 67 10.92 -12.48 -10.49
CA PRO A 67 11.40 -12.77 -9.15
C PRO A 67 12.78 -12.17 -8.90
N PHE A 68 13.09 -11.88 -7.63
CA PHE A 68 14.43 -11.44 -7.27
C PHE A 68 15.46 -12.45 -7.78
N ASN A 69 16.48 -11.97 -8.49
CA ASN A 69 17.59 -12.83 -8.87
C ASN A 69 18.30 -13.31 -7.59
N LYS A 70 18.56 -14.61 -7.52
CA LYS A 70 19.40 -15.23 -6.48
C LYS A 70 20.86 -14.81 -6.64
#